data_AF-A0A484ZG77-F1
#
_entry.id   AF-A0A484ZG77-F1
#
_cell.length_a   1.000
_cell.length_b   1.000
_cell.length_c   1.000
_cell.angle_alpha   90.00
_cell.angle_beta   90.00
_cell.angle_gamma   90.00
#
_symmetry.space_group_name_H-M   'P 1'
#
loop_
_entity.id
_entity.type
_entity.pdbx_description
1 polymer ?
#
loop_
_entity_poly.entity_id
_entity_poly.type
_entity_poly.pdbx_seq_one_letter_code
_entity_poly.pdbx_strand_id
1 'polypeptide(L)'
;MSEIKLSDQLGAMAIIDELYHQQIALEEQLNPSALRNKIAQSVKQYYQSKGMDIDDALIEKGVNQWFADRLRFQMAKPAWHQRLLAKFYINRNIFIIACLLCAIAWGGYATLTSYTEKWAQQALVAKQQAESRR
;
A
#
# COMPACT_ATOMS: atom_id res chain seq x y z
N MET A 1 1.41 -48.49 41.79
CA MET A 1 0.61 -47.43 41.14
C MET A 1 1.03 -46.13 41.82
N SER A 2 1.77 -45.28 41.11
CA SER A 2 2.29 -44.03 41.66
C SER A 2 1.13 -43.08 41.98
N GLU A 3 1.01 -42.67 43.24
CA GLU A 3 0.08 -41.61 43.65
C GLU A 3 0.43 -40.33 42.89
N ILE A 4 -0.41 -39.98 41.91
CA ILE A 4 -0.29 -38.73 41.18
C ILE A 4 -0.56 -37.62 42.19
N LYS A 5 0.41 -36.73 42.38
CA LYS A 5 0.28 -35.63 43.34
C LYS A 5 -0.85 -34.72 42.90
N LEU A 6 -1.70 -34.32 43.85
CA LEU A 6 -2.83 -33.43 43.61
C LEU A 6 -2.42 -32.11 42.91
N SER A 7 -1.18 -31.64 43.16
CA SER A 7 -0.59 -30.49 42.46
C SER A 7 -0.46 -30.70 40.96
N ASP A 8 -0.08 -31.89 40.51
CA ASP A 8 0.07 -32.21 39.09
C ASP A 8 -1.31 -32.33 38.42
N GLN A 9 -2.31 -32.84 39.15
CA GLN A 9 -3.68 -32.91 38.66
C GLN A 9 -4.31 -31.51 38.52
N LEU A 10 -4.11 -30.63 39.51
CA LEU A 10 -4.59 -29.25 39.45
C LEU A 10 -3.85 -28.43 38.37
N GLY A 11 -2.56 -28.66 38.19
CA GLY A 11 -1.77 -28.05 37.11
C GLY A 11 -2.23 -28.51 35.72
N ALA A 12 -2.46 -29.82 35.53
CA ALA A 12 -2.99 -30.35 34.29
C ALA A 12 -4.39 -29.81 33.98
N MET A 13 -5.25 -29.67 35.00
CA MET A 13 -6.59 -29.11 34.84
C MET A 13 -6.57 -27.63 34.44
N ALA A 14 -5.67 -26.82 35.02
CA ALA A 14 -5.53 -25.42 34.64
C ALA A 14 -5.07 -25.25 33.18
N ILE A 15 -4.15 -26.11 32.72
CA ILE A 15 -3.68 -26.12 31.33
C ILE A 15 -4.81 -26.54 30.39
N ILE A 16 -5.62 -27.54 30.77
CA ILE A 16 -6.78 -27.99 29.97
C ILE A 16 -7.83 -26.88 29.87
N ASP A 17 -8.09 -26.14 30.95
CA ASP A 17 -9.08 -25.06 30.99
C ASP A 17 -8.66 -23.87 30.11
N GLU A 18 -7.37 -23.52 30.15
CA GLU A 18 -6.80 -22.50 29.26
C GLU A 18 -6.89 -22.91 27.78
N LEU A 19 -6.56 -24.16 27.46
CA LEU A 19 -6.67 -24.69 26.09
C LEU A 19 -8.13 -24.75 25.62
N TYR A 20 -9.08 -25.06 26.50
CA TYR A 20 -10.51 -25.09 26.19
C TYR A 20 -11.06 -23.69 25.91
N HIS A 21 -10.66 -22.69 26.71
CA HIS A 21 -11.03 -21.30 26.45
C HIS A 21 -10.44 -20.75 25.15
N GLN A 22 -9.19 -21.09 24.84
CA GLN A 22 -8.58 -20.73 23.57
C GLN A 22 -9.29 -21.42 22.39
N GLN A 23 -9.70 -22.69 22.54
CA GLN A 23 -10.44 -23.43 21.52
C GLN A 23 -11.82 -22.82 21.25
N ILE A 24 -12.57 -22.39 22.27
CA ILE A 24 -13.84 -21.67 22.12
C ILE A 24 -13.65 -20.37 21.34
N ALA A 25 -12.64 -19.58 21.72
CA ALA A 25 -12.32 -18.33 21.02
C ALA A 25 -11.89 -18.59 19.56
N LEU A 26 -11.20 -19.70 19.30
CA LEU A 26 -10.79 -20.12 17.98
C LEU A 26 -11.98 -20.59 17.13
N GLU A 27 -12.87 -21.43 17.66
CA GLU A 27 -14.07 -21.92 16.96
C GLU A 27 -15.04 -20.78 16.62
N GLU A 28 -15.12 -19.76 17.48
CA GLU A 28 -15.89 -18.54 17.24
C GLU A 28 -15.31 -17.70 16.08
N GLN A 29 -14.01 -17.84 15.81
CA GLN A 29 -13.31 -17.18 14.71
C GLN A 29 -13.12 -18.05 13.45
N LEU A 30 -13.13 -19.38 13.56
CA LEU A 30 -12.82 -20.34 12.48
C LEU A 30 -14.05 -20.86 11.70
N ASN A 31 -15.28 -20.69 12.20
CA ASN A 31 -16.51 -21.19 11.55
C ASN A 31 -17.35 -20.06 10.92
N PRO A 32 -17.03 -19.61 9.69
CA PRO A 32 -17.73 -18.50 9.05
C PRO A 32 -19.23 -18.78 8.84
N SER A 33 -19.62 -20.03 8.61
CA SER A 33 -21.03 -20.41 8.40
C SER A 33 -21.87 -20.33 9.68
N ALA A 34 -21.32 -20.78 10.81
CA ALA A 34 -22.02 -20.71 12.10
C ALA A 34 -22.19 -19.25 12.57
N LEU A 35 -21.16 -18.42 12.36
CA LEU A 35 -21.20 -16.99 12.67
C LEU A 35 -22.21 -16.25 11.79
N ARG A 36 -22.30 -16.59 10.49
CA ARG A 36 -23.33 -16.05 9.58
C ARG A 36 -24.74 -16.35 10.08
N ASN A 37 -25.01 -17.58 10.50
CA ASN A 37 -26.31 -17.98 11.00
C ASN A 37 -26.66 -17.27 12.33
N LYS A 38 -25.71 -17.16 13.26
CA LYS A 38 -25.87 -16.43 14.53
C LYS A 38 -26.19 -14.95 14.29
N ILE A 39 -25.51 -14.32 13.33
CA ILE A 39 -25.74 -12.90 12.98
C ILE A 39 -27.10 -12.74 12.29
N ALA A 40 -27.45 -13.58 11.33
CA ALA A 40 -28.76 -13.53 10.66
C ALA A 40 -29.92 -13.68 11.66
N GLN A 41 -29.79 -14.61 12.62
CA GLN A 41 -30.79 -14.83 13.66
C GLN A 41 -30.91 -13.64 14.62
N SER A 42 -29.79 -13.02 15.02
CA SER A 42 -29.77 -11.82 15.87
C SER A 42 -30.41 -10.62 15.16
N VAL A 43 -30.12 -10.41 13.88
CA VAL A 43 -30.74 -9.36 13.05
C VAL A 43 -32.24 -9.58 12.92
N LYS A 44 -32.67 -10.82 12.66
CA LYS A 44 -34.09 -11.18 12.60
C LYS A 44 -34.81 -10.88 13.91
N GLN A 45 -34.26 -11.31 15.05
CA GLN A 45 -34.83 -11.04 16.37
C GLN A 45 -34.93 -9.55 16.67
N TYR A 46 -33.93 -8.76 16.26
CA TYR A 46 -33.94 -7.30 16.43
C TYR A 46 -35.12 -6.64 15.69
N TYR A 47 -35.34 -6.97 14.42
CA TYR A 47 -36.43 -6.38 13.64
C TYR A 47 -37.81 -6.92 14.04
N GLN A 48 -37.89 -8.19 14.42
CA GLN A 48 -39.11 -8.77 15.00
C GLN A 48 -39.50 -8.09 16.32
N SER A 49 -38.53 -7.78 17.19
CA SER A 49 -38.80 -7.03 18.43
C SER A 49 -39.32 -5.60 18.18
N LYS A 50 -39.07 -5.06 16.98
CA LYS A 50 -39.56 -3.75 16.53
C LYS A 50 -40.88 -3.83 15.75
N GLY A 51 -41.49 -5.02 15.67
CA GLY A 51 -42.76 -5.23 14.97
C GLY A 51 -42.64 -5.17 13.45
N MET A 52 -41.44 -5.36 12.90
CA MET A 52 -41.17 -5.32 11.47
C MET A 52 -40.86 -6.73 10.98
N ASP A 53 -41.74 -7.29 10.16
CA ASP A 53 -41.53 -8.60 9.53
C ASP A 53 -40.69 -8.40 8.27
N ILE A 54 -39.45 -8.87 8.31
CA ILE A 54 -38.48 -8.74 7.22
C ILE A 54 -38.20 -10.14 6.70
N ASP A 55 -38.25 -10.28 5.37
CA ASP A 55 -37.96 -11.54 4.67
C ASP A 55 -36.56 -12.06 5.04
N ASP A 56 -36.50 -13.33 5.43
CA ASP A 56 -35.27 -14.04 5.80
C ASP A 56 -34.24 -14.01 4.66
N ALA A 57 -34.71 -14.09 3.40
CA ALA A 57 -33.85 -14.02 2.23
C ALA A 57 -33.17 -12.65 2.06
N LEU A 58 -33.81 -11.57 2.53
CA LEU A 58 -33.24 -10.22 2.52
C LEU A 58 -32.18 -10.08 3.61
N ILE A 59 -32.43 -10.64 4.80
CA ILE A 59 -31.49 -10.65 5.91
C ILE A 59 -30.22 -11.44 5.53
N GLU A 60 -30.39 -12.62 4.93
CA GLU A 60 -29.27 -13.45 4.50
C GLU A 60 -28.39 -12.76 3.45
N LYS A 61 -29.01 -12.09 2.46
CA LYS A 61 -28.29 -11.28 1.47
C LYS A 61 -27.48 -10.16 2.12
N GLY A 62 -28.07 -9.44 3.09
CA GLY A 62 -27.40 -8.38 3.82
C GLY A 62 -26.20 -8.87 4.63
N VAL A 63 -26.35 -9.99 5.36
CA VAL A 63 -25.26 -10.62 6.12
C VAL A 63 -24.14 -11.09 5.18
N ASN A 64 -24.48 -11.72 4.07
CA ASN A 64 -23.50 -12.15 3.07
C ASN A 64 -22.72 -10.98 2.46
N GLN A 65 -23.40 -9.87 2.14
CA GLN A 65 -22.74 -8.67 1.62
C GLN A 65 -21.81 -8.02 2.66
N TRP A 66 -22.24 -7.93 3.92
CA TRP A 66 -21.42 -7.42 5.01
C TRP A 66 -20.16 -8.27 5.26
N PHE A 67 -20.29 -9.61 5.22
CA PHE A 67 -19.13 -10.51 5.31
C PHE A 67 -18.19 -10.37 4.11
N ALA A 68 -18.73 -10.23 2.90
CA ALA A 68 -17.94 -10.02 1.71
C ALA A 68 -17.16 -8.70 1.77
N ASP A 69 -17.78 -7.62 2.27
CA ASP A 69 -17.11 -6.32 2.40
C ASP A 69 -16.06 -6.30 3.51
N ARG A 70 -16.29 -7.00 4.64
CA ARG A 70 -15.30 -7.10 5.74
C ARG A 70 -14.03 -7.86 5.34
N LEU A 71 -14.17 -8.85 4.47
CA LEU A 71 -13.03 -9.65 3.98
C LEU A 71 -12.27 -8.97 2.83
N ARG A 72 -12.80 -7.89 2.28
CA ARG A 72 -12.14 -7.14 1.20
C ARG A 72 -11.26 -6.06 1.80
N PHE A 73 -9.97 -6.15 1.49
CA PHE A 73 -9.05 -5.06 1.74
C PHE A 73 -9.49 -3.83 0.95
N GLN A 74 -10.09 -2.84 1.62
CA GLN A 74 -10.44 -1.57 1.01
C GLN A 74 -9.18 -0.71 0.93
N MET A 75 -8.43 -0.86 -0.17
CA MET A 75 -7.36 0.09 -0.47
C MET A 75 -8.02 1.41 -0.91
N ALA A 76 -7.94 2.44 -0.05
CA ALA A 76 -8.28 3.79 -0.45
C ALA A 76 -7.46 4.11 -1.71
N LYS A 77 -8.15 4.29 -2.85
CA LYS A 77 -7.47 4.52 -4.13
C LYS A 77 -6.61 5.78 -3.97
N PRO A 78 -5.27 5.68 -4.07
CA PRO A 78 -4.42 6.84 -3.85
C PRO A 78 -4.76 7.89 -4.89
N ALA A 79 -4.85 9.14 -4.45
CA ALA A 79 -5.16 10.26 -5.33
C ALA A 79 -4.09 10.38 -6.44
N TRP A 80 -4.46 10.97 -7.58
CA TRP A 80 -3.59 11.02 -8.75
C TRP A 80 -2.22 11.66 -8.45
N HIS A 81 -2.18 12.68 -7.58
CA HIS A 81 -0.96 13.32 -7.13
C HIS A 81 -0.07 12.39 -6.29
N GLN A 82 -0.66 11.61 -5.37
CA GLN A 82 0.09 10.62 -4.58
C GLN A 82 0.71 9.54 -5.46
N ARG A 83 -0.01 9.10 -6.51
CA ARG A 83 0.53 8.15 -7.50
C ARG A 83 1.69 8.73 -8.30
N LEU A 84 1.60 10.01 -8.67
CA LEU A 84 2.69 10.69 -9.39
C LEU A 84 3.92 10.86 -8.51
N LEU A 85 3.77 11.32 -7.26
CA LEU A 85 4.88 11.44 -6.31
C LEU A 85 5.53 10.08 -6.04
N ALA A 86 4.74 9.02 -5.86
CA ALA A 86 5.25 7.67 -5.68
C ALA A 86 6.05 7.19 -6.90
N LYS A 87 5.55 7.41 -8.12
CA LYS A 87 6.28 7.08 -9.35
C LYS A 87 7.58 7.87 -9.47
N PHE A 88 7.56 9.16 -9.15
CA PHE A 88 8.75 10.01 -9.18
C PHE A 88 9.79 9.55 -8.16
N TYR A 89 9.35 9.19 -6.95
CA TYR A 89 10.24 8.69 -5.90
C TYR A 89 10.87 7.34 -6.25
N ILE A 90 10.10 6.41 -6.81
CA ILE A 90 10.59 5.09 -7.24
C ILE A 90 11.57 5.26 -8.42
N ASN A 91 11.25 6.09 -9.40
CA ASN A 91 12.10 6.36 -10.56
C ASN A 91 13.15 7.46 -10.32
N ARG A 92 13.49 7.73 -9.06
CA ARG A 92 14.53 8.69 -8.63
C ARG A 92 15.80 8.57 -9.47
N ASN A 93 16.27 7.35 -9.71
CA ASN A 93 17.54 7.13 -10.39
C ASN A 93 17.49 7.52 -11.88
N ILE A 94 16.37 7.27 -12.55
CA ILE A 94 16.15 7.64 -13.95
C ILE A 94 16.13 9.17 -14.09
N PHE A 95 15.49 9.87 -13.17
CA PHE A 95 15.47 11.34 -13.15
C PHE A 95 16.85 11.94 -12.91
N ILE A 96 17.63 11.38 -11.98
CA ILE A 96 19.00 11.84 -11.73
C ILE A 96 19.88 11.65 -12.97
N ILE A 97 19.82 10.48 -13.61
CA ILE A 97 20.57 10.20 -14.84
C ILE A 97 20.14 11.16 -15.96
N ALA A 98 18.83 11.36 -16.16
CA ALA A 98 18.32 12.29 -17.16
C ALA A 98 18.79 13.74 -16.90
N CYS A 99 18.76 14.21 -15.65
CA CYS A 99 19.29 15.52 -15.26
C CYS A 99 20.79 15.65 -15.53
N LEU A 100 21.57 14.63 -15.20
CA LEU A 100 23.01 14.62 -15.49
C LEU A 100 23.29 14.68 -16.99
N LEU A 101 22.56 13.90 -17.80
CA LEU A 101 22.66 13.94 -19.26
C LEU A 101 22.27 15.32 -19.81
N CYS A 102 21.21 15.94 -19.29
CA CYS A 102 20.82 17.29 -19.69
C CYS A 102 21.89 18.33 -19.32
N ALA A 103 22.49 18.22 -18.13
CA ALA A 103 23.55 19.11 -17.69
C ALA A 103 24.81 18.98 -18.57
N ILE A 104 25.18 17.74 -18.95
CA ILE A 104 26.30 17.48 -19.86
C ILE A 104 26.00 18.02 -21.26
N ALA A 105 24.79 17.78 -21.78
CA ALA A 105 24.38 18.29 -23.09
C ALA A 105 24.37 19.82 -23.13
N TRP A 106 23.86 20.46 -22.07
CA TRP A 106 23.86 21.92 -21.93
C TRP A 106 25.28 22.48 -21.85
N GLY A 107 26.15 21.89 -21.02
CA GLY A 107 27.55 22.28 -20.91
C GLY A 107 28.31 22.12 -22.23
N GLY A 108 28.08 21.01 -22.94
CA GLY A 108 28.62 20.78 -24.28
C GLY A 108 28.15 21.84 -25.28
N TYR A 109 26.85 22.14 -25.33
CA TYR A 109 26.29 23.17 -26.20
C TYR A 109 26.91 24.56 -25.92
N ALA A 110 26.97 24.97 -24.65
CA ALA A 110 27.52 26.27 -24.26
C ALA A 110 29.00 26.42 -24.65
N THR A 111 29.80 25.39 -24.42
CA THR A 111 31.23 25.42 -24.78
C THR A 111 31.44 25.54 -26.29
N LEU A 112 30.71 24.77 -27.10
CA LEU A 112 30.74 24.86 -28.57
C LEU A 112 30.45 26.28 -29.07
N THR A 113 29.45 26.97 -28.51
CA THR A 113 29.17 28.38 -28.87
C THR A 113 30.29 29.34 -28.46
N SER A 114 30.94 29.11 -27.31
CA SER A 114 32.08 29.94 -26.89
C SER A 114 33.34 29.72 -27.71
N TYR A 115 33.49 28.54 -28.34
CA TYR A 115 34.60 28.28 -29.26
C TYR A 115 34.39 29.03 -30.59
N THR A 116 33.21 29.03 -31.19
CA THR A 116 32.99 29.69 -32.48
C THR A 116 33.31 31.19 -32.44
N GLU A 117 32.97 31.86 -31.34
CA GLU A 117 33.25 33.29 -31.15
C GLU A 117 34.75 33.61 -31.10
N LYS A 118 35.55 32.76 -30.44
CA LYS A 118 37.01 32.96 -30.33
C LYS A 118 37.71 32.86 -31.69
N TRP A 119 37.27 31.94 -32.56
CA TRP A 119 37.85 31.78 -33.90
C TRP A 119 37.48 32.95 -34.81
N ALA A 120 36.25 33.47 -34.69
CA ALA A 120 35.81 34.64 -35.43
C ALA A 120 36.63 35.89 -35.05
N GLN A 121 36.92 36.09 -33.76
CA GLN A 121 37.75 37.20 -33.30
C GLN A 121 39.20 37.11 -33.80
N GLN A 122 39.81 35.92 -33.77
CA GLN A 122 41.17 35.73 -34.30
C GLN A 122 41.26 36.01 -35.80
N ALA A 123 40.25 35.62 -36.58
CA ALA A 123 40.20 35.89 -38.01
C ALA A 123 40.10 37.39 -38.32
N LEU A 124 39.37 38.16 -37.51
CA LEU A 124 39.27 39.62 -37.64
C LEU A 124 40.58 40.32 -37.28
N VAL A 125 41.23 39.92 -36.19
CA VAL A 125 42.53 40.47 -35.78
C VAL A 125 43.61 40.17 -36.84
N ALA A 126 43.63 38.95 -37.39
CA ALA A 126 44.55 38.57 -38.45
C ALA A 126 44.36 39.40 -39.73
N LYS A 127 43.10 39.73 -40.09
CA LYS A 127 42.79 40.62 -41.21
C LYS A 127 43.27 42.05 -40.97
N GLN A 128 43.04 42.59 -39.78
CA GLN A 128 43.50 43.94 -39.41
C GLN A 128 45.03 44.06 -39.44
N GLN A 129 45.74 43.02 -38.97
CA GLN A 129 47.20 42.98 -39.01
C GLN A 129 47.77 42.85 -40.44
N ALA A 130 47.03 42.21 -41.35
CA ALA A 130 47.42 42.11 -42.75
C ALA A 130 47.21 43.42 -43.51
N GLU A 131 46.17 44.18 -43.16
CA GLU A 131 45.86 45.48 -43.74
C GLU A 131 46.82 46.58 -43.26
N SER A 132 47.24 46.55 -41.98
CA SER A 132 48.23 47.50 -41.44
C SER A 132 49.67 47.26 -41.92
N ARG A 133 49.96 46.13 -42.60
CA ARG A 133 51.28 45.79 -43.14
C ARG A 133 51.43 46.06 -44.64
N ARG A 134 50.35 46.46 -45.32
CA ARG A 134 50.37 46.91 -46.71
C ARG A 134 50.47 48.44 -46.76
#